data_AF-A0AAP9HGW3-F1
#
_entry.id   AF-A0AAP9HGW3-F1
#
_cell.length_a   1.000
_cell.length_b   1.000
_cell.length_c   1.000
_cell.angle_alpha   90.00
_cell.angle_beta   90.00
_cell.angle_gamma   90.00
#
_symmetry.space_group_name_H-M   'P 1'
#
loop_
_entity.id
_entity.type
_entity.pdbx_description
1 polymer ?
#
loop_
_entity_poly.entity_id
_entity_poly.type
_entity_poly.pdbx_seq_one_letter_code
_entity_poly.pdbx_strand_id
1 'polypeptide(L)'
;MIEIFLFFNPIGSVCLGTEQKLLRQLDKFQQEVRVHFVPVLNLDIMEQFMKREQLSVGNLAKRNQLLRAAYNLALDYKAAQYQGNKKARMLLLRLQQHAPLVQYQYDAAFVAKMLDKCKLDQEMFYEDRQRSEVKMGFDSDQRTANQMGITQTPSLVIVDTDRKVDDGHAVLIEQIGDPALIPHLCDLIRTDPAGFFTERPENMGSNFRIF
;
A
#
# COMPACT_ATOMS: atom_id res chain seq x y z
N MET A 1 -5.88 0.80 19.70
CA MET A 1 -6.14 1.71 18.57
C MET A 1 -5.97 0.87 17.32
N ILE A 2 -6.82 1.07 16.31
CA ILE A 2 -6.70 0.28 15.09
C ILE A 2 -5.70 0.93 14.13
N GLU A 3 -4.70 0.17 13.72
CA GLU A 3 -3.79 0.52 12.62
C GLU A 3 -4.01 -0.44 11.44
N ILE A 4 -4.03 0.13 10.24
CA ILE A 4 -4.19 -0.59 8.97
C ILE A 4 -2.93 -0.38 8.14
N PHE A 5 -2.25 -1.46 7.81
CA PHE A 5 -1.13 -1.47 6.87
C PHE A 5 -1.62 -2.01 5.52
N LEU A 6 -1.71 -1.14 4.52
CA LEU A 6 -2.03 -1.52 3.15
C LEU A 6 -0.73 -1.73 2.37
N PHE A 7 -0.43 -2.99 2.08
CA PHE A 7 0.68 -3.42 1.24
C PHE A 7 0.26 -3.40 -0.23
N PHE A 8 1.00 -2.65 -1.05
CA PHE A 8 0.61 -2.41 -2.44
C PHE A 8 1.79 -2.42 -3.39
N ASN A 9 1.54 -2.83 -4.64
CA ASN A 9 2.47 -2.56 -5.73
C ASN A 9 2.24 -1.11 -6.18
N PRO A 10 3.26 -0.22 -6.16
CA PRO A 10 3.17 1.17 -6.62
C PRO A 10 2.59 1.34 -8.00
N ILE A 11 2.73 0.32 -8.85
CA ILE A 11 2.20 0.29 -10.20
C ILE A 11 1.04 -0.69 -10.37
N GLY A 12 0.38 -1.14 -9.30
CA GLY A 12 -0.77 -2.05 -9.44
C GLY A 12 -2.04 -1.30 -9.80
N SER A 13 -2.68 -1.59 -10.93
CA SER A 13 -4.02 -1.06 -11.28
C SER A 13 -5.08 -1.43 -10.21
N VAL A 14 -5.07 -2.68 -9.77
CA VAL A 14 -5.90 -3.18 -8.67
C VAL A 14 -5.56 -2.50 -7.34
N CYS A 15 -4.29 -2.19 -7.10
CA CYS A 15 -3.85 -1.47 -5.90
C CYS A 15 -4.45 -0.07 -5.87
N LEU A 16 -4.36 0.69 -6.96
CA LEU A 16 -4.98 2.02 -7.08
C LEU A 16 -6.48 2.01 -6.75
N GLY A 17 -7.23 1.06 -7.32
CA GLY A 17 -8.66 0.93 -7.05
C GLY A 17 -8.95 0.61 -5.58
N THR A 18 -8.12 -0.24 -4.98
CA THR A 18 -8.22 -0.66 -3.57
C THR A 18 -7.92 0.50 -2.62
N GLU A 19 -6.82 1.22 -2.86
CA GLU A 19 -6.39 2.39 -2.11
C GLU A 19 -7.47 3.48 -2.08
N GLN A 20 -8.03 3.81 -3.25
CA GLN A 20 -9.09 4.80 -3.35
C GLN A 20 -10.37 4.38 -2.63
N LYS A 21 -10.77 3.10 -2.76
CA LYS A 21 -11.96 2.58 -2.09
C LYS A 21 -11.75 2.59 -0.58
N LEU A 22 -10.62 2.09 -0.08
CA LEU A 22 -10.29 2.06 1.34
C LEU A 22 -10.38 3.46 1.95
N LEU A 23 -9.71 4.45 1.36
CA LEU A 23 -9.74 5.83 1.88
C LEU A 23 -11.16 6.39 1.92
N ARG A 24 -11.96 6.19 0.86
CA ARG A 24 -13.37 6.65 0.84
C ARG A 24 -14.24 6.00 1.90
N GLN A 25 -13.97 4.75 2.27
CA GLN A 25 -14.73 4.05 3.29
C GLN A 25 -14.33 4.53 4.69
N LEU A 26 -13.03 4.73 4.92
CA LEU A 26 -12.50 5.23 6.19
C LEU A 26 -12.85 6.71 6.43
N ASP A 27 -12.97 7.53 5.38
CA ASP A 27 -13.45 8.92 5.51
C ASP A 27 -14.89 9.00 6.08
N LYS A 28 -15.68 7.94 5.92
CA LYS A 28 -17.04 7.83 6.47
C LYS A 28 -17.09 7.13 7.81
N PHE A 29 -15.97 6.55 8.24
CA PHE A 29 -15.89 5.76 9.45
C PHE A 29 -15.72 6.71 10.64
N GLN A 30 -16.60 6.63 11.63
CA GLN A 30 -16.61 7.58 12.75
C GLN A 30 -15.44 7.38 13.71
N GLN A 31 -14.83 6.20 13.69
CA GLN A 31 -13.77 5.84 14.62
C GLN A 31 -12.40 6.22 14.06
N GLU A 32 -11.50 6.63 14.95
CA GLU A 32 -10.11 6.88 14.58
C GLU A 32 -9.42 5.57 14.19
N VAL A 33 -8.84 5.58 12.99
CA VAL A 33 -8.04 4.50 12.41
C VAL A 33 -6.83 5.15 11.73
N ARG A 34 -5.64 4.61 11.97
CA ARG A 34 -4.43 5.03 11.23
C ARG A 34 -4.18 4.11 10.06
N VAL A 35 -3.87 4.70 8.91
CA VAL A 35 -3.62 3.95 7.68
C VAL A 35 -2.22 4.23 7.16
N HIS A 36 -1.46 3.16 7.01
CA HIS A 36 -0.09 3.12 6.53
C HIS A 36 -0.07 2.46 5.15
N PHE A 37 0.34 3.20 4.13
CA PHE A 37 0.52 2.64 2.80
C PHE A 37 1.98 2.21 2.69
N VAL A 38 2.19 0.91 2.43
CA VAL A 38 3.50 0.27 2.43
C VAL A 38 3.78 -0.27 1.01
N PRO A 39 4.66 0.38 0.23
CA PRO A 39 4.98 -0.12 -1.11
C PRO A 39 5.75 -1.43 -1.00
N VAL A 40 5.41 -2.43 -1.82
CA VAL A 40 6.09 -3.73 -1.85
C VAL A 40 6.56 -4.04 -3.27
N LEU A 41 7.85 -4.36 -3.39
CA LEU A 41 8.52 -4.64 -4.65
C LEU A 41 9.46 -5.82 -4.51
N ASN A 42 9.13 -6.91 -5.21
CA ASN A 42 10.02 -8.03 -5.45
C ASN A 42 9.69 -8.63 -6.83
N LEU A 43 10.49 -9.62 -7.25
CA LEU A 43 10.30 -10.25 -8.56
C LEU A 43 8.96 -10.99 -8.67
N ASP A 44 8.50 -11.62 -7.59
CA ASP A 44 7.25 -12.40 -7.58
C ASP A 44 6.02 -11.50 -7.74
N ILE A 45 5.96 -10.40 -6.98
CA ILE A 45 4.90 -9.38 -7.09
C ILE A 45 4.90 -8.76 -8.48
N MET A 46 6.08 -8.49 -9.05
CA MET A 46 6.18 -7.96 -10.40
C MET A 46 5.68 -8.96 -11.45
N GLU A 47 6.04 -10.24 -11.31
CA GLU A 47 5.56 -11.29 -12.19
C GLU A 47 4.03 -11.46 -12.10
N GLN A 48 3.47 -11.46 -10.88
CA GLN A 48 2.02 -11.49 -10.68
C GLN A 48 1.32 -10.29 -11.33
N PHE A 49 1.89 -9.09 -11.18
CA PHE A 49 1.39 -7.90 -11.86
C PHE A 49 1.44 -8.04 -13.38
N MET A 50 2.57 -8.46 -13.94
CA MET A 50 2.73 -8.65 -15.38
C MET A 50 1.72 -9.67 -15.93
N LYS A 51 1.50 -10.79 -15.23
CA LYS A 51 0.47 -11.78 -15.60
C LYS A 51 -0.92 -11.17 -15.61
N ARG A 52 -1.27 -10.39 -14.57
CA ARG A 52 -2.58 -9.73 -14.44
C ARG A 52 -2.84 -8.70 -15.55
N GLU A 53 -1.82 -7.94 -15.92
CA GLU A 53 -1.89 -6.95 -17.02
C GLU A 53 -1.67 -7.57 -18.41
N GLN A 54 -1.65 -8.91 -18.53
CA GLN A 54 -1.46 -9.63 -19.79
C GLN A 54 -0.16 -9.26 -20.52
N LEU A 55 0.90 -8.96 -19.75
CA LEU A 55 2.24 -8.66 -20.23
C LEU A 55 3.11 -9.93 -20.27
N SER A 56 4.03 -9.98 -21.23
CA SER A 56 4.98 -11.09 -21.33
C SER A 56 5.99 -11.08 -20.18
N VAL A 57 5.87 -12.04 -19.26
CA VAL A 57 6.77 -12.24 -18.11
C VAL A 57 8.23 -12.52 -18.53
N GLY A 58 8.42 -13.15 -19.70
CA GLY A 58 9.75 -13.46 -20.24
C GLY A 58 10.50 -12.24 -20.79
N ASN A 59 9.84 -11.08 -20.94
CA ASN A 59 10.49 -9.86 -21.43
C ASN A 59 11.26 -9.16 -20.30
N LEU A 60 12.54 -9.50 -20.15
CA LEU A 60 13.43 -8.94 -19.14
C LEU A 60 13.55 -7.41 -19.21
N ALA A 61 13.60 -6.84 -20.42
CA ALA A 61 13.70 -5.40 -20.61
C ALA A 61 12.44 -4.69 -20.09
N LYS A 62 11.26 -5.22 -20.41
CA LYS A 62 9.99 -4.69 -19.91
C LYS A 62 9.87 -4.85 -18.40
N ARG A 63 10.24 -6.01 -17.85
CA ARG A 63 10.24 -6.24 -16.40
C ARG A 63 11.14 -5.25 -15.66
N ASN A 64 12.36 -5.02 -16.16
CA ASN A 64 13.29 -4.05 -15.58
C ASN A 64 12.75 -2.61 -15.67
N GLN A 65 12.11 -2.25 -16.79
CA GLN A 65 11.46 -0.95 -16.94
C GLN A 65 10.36 -0.76 -15.88
N LEU A 66 9.50 -1.77 -15.70
CA LEU A 66 8.40 -1.73 -14.73
C LEU A 66 8.91 -1.67 -13.28
N LEU A 67 9.92 -2.46 -12.92
CA LEU A 67 10.56 -2.41 -11.61
C LEU A 67 11.16 -1.05 -11.31
N ARG A 68 11.85 -0.43 -12.27
CA ARG A 68 12.40 0.93 -12.11
C ARG A 68 11.31 1.98 -11.90
N ALA A 69 10.23 1.90 -12.67
CA ALA A 69 9.10 2.80 -12.52
C ALA A 69 8.47 2.67 -11.12
N ALA A 70 8.22 1.43 -10.69
CA ALA A 70 7.62 1.17 -9.39
C ALA A 70 8.52 1.59 -8.22
N TYR A 71 9.83 1.35 -8.34
CA TYR A 71 10.81 1.79 -7.35
C TYR A 71 10.86 3.32 -7.25
N ASN A 72 10.94 4.03 -8.38
CA ASN A 72 10.97 5.49 -8.34
C ASN A 72 9.68 6.07 -7.76
N LEU A 73 8.52 5.51 -8.12
CA LEU A 73 7.23 5.92 -7.56
C LEU A 73 7.19 5.70 -6.04
N ALA A 74 7.71 4.57 -5.56
CA ALA A 74 7.81 4.31 -4.13
C ALA A 74 8.69 5.35 -3.43
N LEU A 75 9.85 5.70 -3.99
CA LEU A 75 10.73 6.73 -3.42
C LEU A 75 10.08 8.12 -3.46
N ASP A 76 9.36 8.48 -4.51
CA ASP A 76 8.60 9.73 -4.58
C ASP A 76 7.52 9.79 -3.50
N TYR A 77 6.79 8.68 -3.30
CA TYR A 77 5.83 8.58 -2.21
C TYR A 77 6.51 8.80 -0.85
N LYS A 78 7.62 8.10 -0.57
CA LYS A 78 8.39 8.21 0.68
C LYS A 78 8.91 9.64 0.90
N ALA A 79 9.45 10.29 -0.15
CA ALA A 79 9.91 11.68 -0.07
C ALA A 79 8.75 12.64 0.24
N ALA A 80 7.59 12.47 -0.39
CA ALA A 80 6.42 13.29 -0.11
C ALA A 80 5.87 13.13 1.32
N GLN A 81 6.18 12.02 2.02
CA GLN A 81 5.76 11.84 3.41
C GLN A 81 6.40 12.86 4.36
N TYR A 82 7.59 13.42 4.04
CA TYR A 82 8.21 14.49 4.82
C TYR A 82 7.37 15.78 4.84
N GLN A 83 6.51 15.97 3.84
CA GLN A 83 5.56 17.08 3.77
C GLN A 83 4.13 16.68 4.21
N GLY A 84 3.98 15.50 4.80
CA GLY A 84 2.75 14.99 5.39
C GLY A 84 2.08 13.85 4.62
N ASN A 85 1.70 12.80 5.35
CA ASN A 85 1.11 11.58 4.80
C ASN A 85 -0.14 11.79 3.93
N LYS A 86 -0.98 12.80 4.22
CA LYS A 86 -2.17 13.10 3.41
C LYS A 86 -1.78 13.60 2.01
N LYS A 87 -0.78 14.48 1.91
CA LYS A 87 -0.27 14.97 0.62
C LYS A 87 0.48 13.86 -0.12
N ALA A 88 1.28 13.06 0.59
CA ALA A 88 1.97 11.91 0.02
C ALA A 88 1.01 10.90 -0.63
N ARG A 89 -0.09 10.55 0.04
CA ARG A 89 -1.13 9.68 -0.53
C ARG A 89 -1.80 10.31 -1.75
N MET A 90 -2.08 11.61 -1.72
CA MET A 90 -2.63 12.31 -2.88
C MET A 90 -1.67 12.27 -4.07
N LEU A 91 -0.36 12.47 -3.84
CA LEU A 91 0.67 12.35 -4.88
C LEU A 91 0.71 10.93 -5.45
N LEU A 92 0.79 9.92 -4.59
CA LEU A 92 0.79 8.50 -4.97
C LEU A 92 -0.38 8.17 -5.89
N LEU A 93 -1.61 8.48 -5.46
CA LEU A 93 -2.81 8.21 -6.24
C LEU A 93 -2.80 8.92 -7.60
N ARG A 94 -2.25 10.13 -7.69
CA ARG A 94 -2.15 10.88 -8.95
C ARG A 94 -1.12 10.29 -9.90
N LEU A 95 0.05 9.92 -9.39
CA LEU A 95 1.11 9.26 -10.14
C LEU A 95 0.60 7.92 -10.70
N GLN A 96 -0.12 7.14 -9.89
CA GLN A 96 -0.76 5.89 -10.31
C GLN A 96 -1.86 6.08 -11.36
N GLN A 97 -2.76 7.06 -11.17
CA GLN A 97 -3.90 7.30 -12.09
C GLN A 97 -3.47 7.69 -13.50
N HIS A 98 -2.40 8.47 -13.63
CA HIS A 98 -1.92 8.96 -14.92
C HIS A 98 -0.82 8.06 -15.50
N ALA A 99 -0.55 6.91 -14.86
CA ALA A 99 0.31 5.87 -15.39
C ALA A 99 -0.55 4.75 -16.02
N PRO A 100 -0.89 4.81 -17.32
CA PRO A 100 -1.14 3.58 -18.06
C PRO A 100 0.22 2.89 -18.21
N LEU A 101 0.47 1.91 -17.36
CA LEU A 101 1.78 1.32 -17.06
C LEU A 101 2.54 0.69 -18.22
N VAL A 102 1.87 0.57 -19.35
CA VAL A 102 2.45 0.01 -20.57
C VAL A 102 2.91 1.09 -21.54
N GLN A 103 2.35 2.32 -21.46
CA GLN A 103 2.44 3.32 -22.52
C GLN A 103 2.97 4.71 -22.10
N TYR A 104 3.13 5.02 -20.80
CA TYR A 104 3.53 6.37 -20.36
C TYR A 104 4.97 6.51 -19.84
N GLN A 105 5.53 7.69 -20.11
CA GLN A 105 6.81 8.20 -19.61
C GLN A 105 6.61 8.70 -18.17
N TYR A 106 6.95 7.85 -17.20
CA TYR A 106 7.22 8.34 -15.84
C TYR A 106 8.56 9.11 -15.91
N ASP A 107 8.48 10.44 -15.93
CA ASP A 107 9.65 11.32 -16.00
C ASP A 107 9.54 12.48 -15.00
N ALA A 108 10.63 13.23 -14.87
CA ALA A 108 10.74 14.33 -13.90
C ALA A 108 9.72 15.45 -14.15
N ALA A 109 9.39 15.74 -15.42
CA ALA A 109 8.44 16.80 -15.77
C ALA A 109 7.01 16.42 -15.36
N PHE A 110 6.65 15.16 -15.55
CA PHE A 110 5.37 14.62 -15.09
C PHE A 110 5.27 14.65 -13.56
N VAL A 111 6.33 14.23 -12.84
CA VAL A 111 6.38 14.29 -11.37
C VAL A 111 6.21 15.73 -10.87
N ALA A 112 6.97 16.69 -11.41
CA ALA A 112 6.86 18.10 -11.05
C ALA A 112 5.42 18.64 -11.17
N LYS A 113 4.74 18.32 -12.29
CA LYS A 113 3.32 18.68 -12.50
C LYS A 113 2.40 18.06 -11.44
N MET A 114 2.68 16.86 -10.95
CA MET A 114 1.88 16.22 -9.91
C MET A 114 2.15 16.82 -8.53
N LEU A 115 3.39 17.24 -8.24
CA LEU A 115 3.73 17.95 -7.00
C LEU A 115 2.92 19.24 -6.85
N ASP A 116 2.83 20.04 -7.92
CA ASP A 116 2.00 21.27 -7.95
C ASP A 116 0.54 20.98 -7.66
N LYS A 117 -0.04 19.98 -8.34
CA LYS A 117 -1.43 19.57 -8.11
C LYS A 117 -1.67 19.09 -6.67
N CYS A 118 -0.64 18.61 -6.00
CA CYS A 118 -0.71 18.12 -4.63
C CYS A 118 -0.35 19.19 -3.59
N LYS A 119 0.01 20.41 -4.02
CA LYS A 119 0.49 21.49 -3.16
C LYS A 119 1.68 21.04 -2.30
N LEU A 120 2.59 20.27 -2.90
CA LEU A 120 3.89 19.92 -2.33
C LEU A 120 4.90 20.99 -2.75
N ASP A 121 5.76 21.35 -1.82
CA ASP A 121 6.94 22.18 -2.11
C ASP A 121 7.91 21.35 -2.95
N GLN A 122 8.15 21.77 -4.19
CA GLN A 122 8.97 21.00 -5.12
C GLN A 122 10.44 20.98 -4.71
N GLU A 123 10.97 22.11 -4.24
CA GLU A 123 12.38 22.24 -3.88
C GLU A 123 12.69 21.31 -2.70
N MET A 124 11.91 21.41 -1.62
CA MET A 124 12.04 20.50 -0.48
C MET A 124 11.80 19.05 -0.87
N PHE A 125 10.83 18.77 -1.74
CA PHE A 125 10.57 17.41 -2.21
C PHE A 125 11.80 16.81 -2.91
N TYR A 126 12.42 17.54 -3.84
CA TYR A 126 13.58 17.04 -4.57
C TYR A 126 14.82 16.94 -3.69
N GLU A 127 14.97 17.82 -2.70
CA GLU A 127 16.01 17.68 -1.67
C GLU A 127 15.82 16.38 -0.86
N ASP A 128 14.61 16.19 -0.29
CA ASP A 128 14.27 15.00 0.48
C ASP A 128 14.46 13.72 -0.35
N ARG A 129 14.05 13.76 -1.62
CA ARG A 129 14.12 12.62 -2.54
C ARG A 129 15.53 12.08 -2.80
N GLN A 130 16.57 12.88 -2.55
CA GLN A 130 17.98 12.48 -2.65
C GLN A 130 18.55 11.96 -1.32
N ARG A 131 17.84 12.14 -0.20
CA ARG A 131 18.31 11.71 1.11
C ARG A 131 18.36 10.19 1.19
N SER A 132 19.41 9.69 1.84
CA SER A 132 19.61 8.25 2.06
C SER A 132 18.47 7.61 2.87
N GLU A 133 17.84 8.41 3.72
CA GLU A 133 16.74 8.11 4.62
C GLU A 133 15.48 7.70 3.86
N VAL A 134 15.24 8.27 2.67
CA VAL A 134 14.13 7.85 1.81
C VAL A 134 14.33 6.41 1.37
N LYS A 135 15.55 6.06 0.95
CA LYS A 135 15.90 4.69 0.56
C LYS A 135 15.89 3.74 1.76
N MET A 136 16.46 4.14 2.89
CA MET A 136 16.43 3.35 4.13
C MET A 136 14.99 3.09 4.60
N GLY A 137 14.12 4.09 4.49
CA GLY A 137 12.71 3.96 4.77
C GLY A 137 12.01 2.97 3.84
N PHE A 138 12.32 2.99 2.55
CA PHE A 138 11.79 2.01 1.60
C PHE A 138 12.31 0.59 1.89
N ASP A 139 13.59 0.44 2.19
CA ASP A 139 14.18 -0.86 2.55
C ASP A 139 13.56 -1.41 3.85
N SER A 140 13.21 -0.54 4.78
CA SER A 140 12.47 -0.91 5.99
C SER A 140 11.07 -1.44 5.66
N ASP A 141 10.35 -0.77 4.75
CA ASP A 141 9.03 -1.23 4.29
C ASP A 141 9.13 -2.63 3.66
N GLN A 142 10.16 -2.91 2.86
CA GLN A 142 10.38 -4.24 2.27
C GLN A 142 10.62 -5.30 3.34
N ARG A 143 11.43 -4.98 4.36
CA ARG A 143 11.68 -5.90 5.49
C ARG A 143 10.40 -6.19 6.26
N THR A 144 9.60 -5.16 6.55
CA THR A 144 8.31 -5.33 7.25
C THR A 144 7.35 -6.19 6.43
N ALA A 145 7.23 -5.96 5.12
CA ALA A 145 6.39 -6.79 4.25
C ALA A 145 6.83 -8.26 4.25
N ASN A 146 8.15 -8.52 4.22
CA ASN A 146 8.69 -9.88 4.32
C ASN A 146 8.41 -10.52 5.68
N GLN A 147 8.59 -9.79 6.79
CA GLN A 147 8.31 -10.27 8.15
C GLN A 147 6.83 -10.60 8.34
N MET A 148 5.93 -9.80 7.77
CA MET A 148 4.49 -10.06 7.77
C MET A 148 4.06 -11.12 6.75
N GLY A 149 5.02 -11.72 6.03
CA GLY A 149 4.79 -12.79 5.06
C GLY A 149 3.86 -12.37 3.93
N ILE A 150 4.01 -11.15 3.42
CA ILE A 150 3.24 -10.62 2.30
C ILE A 150 3.74 -11.24 1.00
N THR A 151 2.90 -12.04 0.35
CA THR A 151 3.26 -12.73 -0.91
C THR A 151 2.55 -12.15 -2.14
N GLN A 152 1.53 -11.32 -1.91
CA GLN A 152 0.65 -10.78 -2.94
C GLN A 152 0.28 -9.33 -2.65
N THR A 153 -0.10 -8.59 -3.69
CA THR A 153 -0.61 -7.22 -3.57
C THR A 153 -1.91 -7.01 -4.39
N PRO A 154 -2.86 -6.18 -3.89
CA PRO A 154 -2.85 -5.56 -2.56
C PRO A 154 -3.16 -6.56 -1.44
N SER A 155 -2.56 -6.33 -0.27
CA SER A 155 -2.80 -7.08 0.97
C SER A 155 -2.89 -6.11 2.14
N LEU A 156 -3.61 -6.47 3.20
CA LEU A 156 -3.86 -5.56 4.31
C LEU A 156 -3.65 -6.26 5.65
N VAL A 157 -2.93 -5.61 6.56
CA VAL A 157 -2.80 -6.07 7.94
C VAL A 157 -3.52 -5.08 8.85
N ILE A 158 -4.54 -5.56 9.59
CA ILE A 158 -5.21 -4.78 10.63
C ILE A 158 -4.60 -5.19 11.96
N VAL A 159 -4.13 -4.21 12.73
CA VAL A 159 -3.53 -4.41 14.05
C VAL A 159 -4.38 -3.67 15.08
N ASP A 160 -4.73 -4.34 16.16
CA ASP A 160 -5.19 -3.68 17.37
C ASP A 160 -4.01 -3.45 18.32
N THR A 161 -3.54 -2.20 18.38
CA THR A 161 -2.36 -1.84 19.16
C THR A 161 -2.60 -1.79 20.66
N ASP A 162 -3.85 -1.86 21.12
CA ASP A 162 -4.16 -1.86 22.57
C ASP A 162 -4.11 -3.28 23.15
N ARG A 163 -3.96 -4.30 22.30
CA ARG A 163 -3.97 -5.70 22.70
C ARG A 163 -2.56 -6.28 22.84
N LYS A 164 -2.41 -7.23 23.75
CA LYS A 164 -1.16 -7.99 23.93
C LYS A 164 -1.01 -9.00 22.79
N VAL A 165 0.23 -9.23 22.38
CA VAL A 165 0.59 -10.13 21.28
C VAL A 165 0.08 -11.56 21.50
N ASP A 166 0.10 -12.04 22.74
CA ASP A 166 -0.24 -13.42 23.10
C ASP A 166 -1.72 -13.79 22.85
N ASP A 167 -2.61 -12.80 22.69
CA ASP A 167 -4.06 -12.99 22.50
C ASP A 167 -4.49 -12.96 21.02
N GLY A 168 -3.54 -12.86 20.09
CA GLY A 168 -3.81 -12.50 18.70
C GLY A 168 -4.19 -11.03 18.60
N HIS A 169 -3.43 -10.27 17.81
CA HIS A 169 -3.56 -8.81 17.75
C HIS A 169 -3.51 -8.26 16.33
N ALA A 170 -3.23 -9.12 15.35
CA ALA A 170 -3.16 -8.73 13.95
C ALA A 170 -3.85 -9.74 13.03
N VAL A 171 -4.45 -9.24 11.96
CA VAL A 171 -5.02 -10.06 10.89
C VAL A 171 -4.52 -9.57 9.54
N LEU A 172 -3.91 -10.48 8.77
CA LEU A 172 -3.61 -10.32 7.36
C LEU A 172 -4.81 -10.74 6.52
N ILE A 173 -5.14 -9.91 5.54
CA ILE A 173 -6.15 -10.10 4.51
C ILE A 173 -5.43 -10.00 3.17
N GLU A 174 -5.19 -11.14 2.52
CA GLU A 174 -4.65 -11.18 1.16
C GLU A 174 -5.79 -11.02 0.13
N GLN A 175 -5.48 -10.51 -1.05
CA GLN A 175 -6.45 -10.38 -2.16
C GLN A 175 -7.78 -9.73 -1.73
N ILE A 176 -7.72 -8.49 -1.24
CA ILE A 176 -8.88 -7.75 -0.73
C ILE A 176 -9.96 -7.67 -1.84
N GLY A 177 -10.99 -8.50 -1.72
CA GLY A 177 -12.07 -8.60 -2.72
C GLY A 177 -12.93 -7.34 -2.75
N ASP A 178 -13.42 -6.93 -1.59
CA ASP A 178 -14.17 -5.68 -1.41
C ASP A 178 -13.66 -4.86 -0.21
N PRO A 179 -12.94 -3.74 -0.45
CA PRO A 179 -12.50 -2.83 0.61
C PRO A 179 -13.65 -2.21 1.42
N ALA A 180 -14.91 -2.30 0.97
CA ALA A 180 -16.06 -1.84 1.74
C ALA A 180 -16.31 -2.62 3.04
N LEU A 181 -15.73 -3.82 3.18
CA LEU A 181 -15.85 -4.64 4.38
C LEU A 181 -14.88 -4.21 5.50
N ILE A 182 -13.86 -3.40 5.19
CA ILE A 182 -12.80 -3.05 6.15
C ILE A 182 -13.32 -2.29 7.38
N PRO A 183 -14.22 -1.28 7.27
CA PRO A 183 -14.79 -0.62 8.45
C PRO A 183 -15.50 -1.61 9.39
N HIS A 184 -16.28 -2.54 8.83
CA HIS A 184 -16.97 -3.55 9.62
C HIS A 184 -16.01 -4.49 10.36
N LEU A 185 -14.91 -4.90 9.71
CA LEU A 185 -13.87 -5.68 10.38
C LEU A 185 -13.21 -4.89 11.51
N CYS A 186 -12.97 -3.59 11.33
CA CYS A 186 -12.44 -2.73 12.39
C CYS A 186 -13.39 -2.62 13.59
N ASP A 187 -14.71 -2.53 13.34
CA ASP A 187 -15.72 -2.55 14.39
C ASP A 187 -15.71 -3.88 15.13
N LEU A 188 -15.73 -5.02 14.42
CA LEU A 188 -15.70 -6.35 15.02
C LEU A 188 -14.47 -6.56 15.91
N ILE A 189 -13.28 -6.21 15.39
CA ILE A 189 -12.02 -6.30 16.15
C ILE A 189 -12.10 -5.48 17.44
N ARG A 190 -12.78 -4.34 17.42
CA ARG A 190 -12.88 -3.46 18.58
C ARG A 190 -13.95 -3.90 19.58
N THR A 191 -15.10 -4.36 19.10
CA THR A 191 -16.24 -4.71 19.96
C THR A 191 -16.13 -6.10 20.57
N ASP A 192 -15.56 -7.04 19.81
CA ASP A 192 -15.33 -8.41 20.27
C ASP A 192 -13.96 -8.93 19.77
N PRO A 193 -12.86 -8.35 20.30
CA PRO A 193 -11.52 -8.78 19.94
C PRO A 193 -11.30 -10.27 20.25
N ALA A 194 -11.79 -10.76 21.40
CA ALA A 194 -11.61 -12.16 21.77
C ALA A 194 -12.26 -13.08 20.73
N GLY A 195 -13.56 -12.94 20.45
CA GLY A 195 -14.24 -13.76 19.45
C GLY A 195 -13.64 -13.63 18.06
N PHE A 196 -13.25 -12.42 17.64
CA PHE A 196 -12.66 -12.21 16.31
C PHE A 196 -11.36 -13.00 16.10
N PHE A 197 -10.44 -12.94 17.07
CA PHE A 197 -9.12 -13.54 16.92
C PHE A 197 -9.06 -15.02 17.31
N THR A 198 -9.98 -15.52 18.15
CA THR A 198 -10.00 -16.94 18.56
C THR A 198 -10.93 -17.82 17.74
N GLU A 199 -12.11 -17.33 17.37
CA GLU A 199 -13.16 -18.19 16.80
C GLU A 199 -13.10 -18.29 15.26
N ARG A 200 -12.29 -17.44 14.58
CA ARG A 200 -12.23 -17.31 13.11
C ARG A 200 -13.65 -17.25 12.51
N PRO A 201 -14.20 -16.07 12.22
CA PRO A 201 -15.55 -15.95 11.66
C PRO A 201 -15.76 -16.95 10.51
N GLU A 202 -16.78 -17.80 10.59
CA GLU A 202 -17.00 -18.95 9.67
C GLU A 202 -17.05 -18.56 8.18
N ASN A 203 -17.20 -17.26 7.89
CA ASN A 203 -17.24 -16.66 6.57
C ASN A 203 -15.90 -16.07 6.08
N MET A 204 -14.81 -16.21 6.84
CA MET A 204 -13.48 -15.80 6.40
C MET A 204 -12.89 -16.88 5.48
N GLY A 205 -12.86 -16.59 4.17
CA GLY A 205 -12.23 -17.46 3.18
C GLY A 205 -10.73 -17.68 3.44
N SER A 206 -10.08 -18.49 2.61
CA SER A 206 -8.65 -18.87 2.72
C SER A 206 -7.64 -17.70 2.73
N ASN A 207 -8.09 -16.48 2.53
CA ASN A 207 -7.27 -15.29 2.37
C ASN A 207 -7.00 -14.54 3.69
N PHE A 208 -7.49 -15.05 4.82
CA PHE A 208 -7.30 -14.46 6.15
C PHE A 208 -6.28 -15.24 6.98
N ARG A 209 -5.29 -14.55 7.55
CA ARG A 209 -4.31 -15.12 8.48
C ARG A 209 -4.20 -14.26 9.73
N ILE A 210 -4.40 -14.87 10.90
CA ILE A 210 -4.27 -14.20 12.21
C ILE A 210 -2.85 -14.40 12.75
N PHE A 211 -2.30 -13.38 13.41
CA PHE A 211 -1.01 -13.41 14.12
C PHE A 211 -1.16 -12.94 15.56
#